data_AF-A0A6I7HL55-F1
#
_entry.id   AF-A0A6I7HL55-F1
#
_cell.length_a   1.000
_cell.length_b   1.000
_cell.length_c   1.000
_cell.angle_alpha   90.00
_cell.angle_beta   90.00
_cell.angle_gamma   90.00
#
_symmetry.space_group_name_H-M   'P 1'
#
loop_
_entity.id
_entity.type
_entity.pdbx_description
1 polymer ?
#
loop_
_entity_poly.entity_id
_entity_poly.type
_entity_poly.pdbx_seq_one_letter_code
_entity_poly.pdbx_strand_id
1 'polypeptide(L)'
;MFINSIRAFEGIVSEFVHLPSEAFEQSVFGCYDYDPFAAFLEFPVHMVRQNSNQLIATAFELVDSGVTDPVLIQVDPELIPPRTVYNGPFSQLG
;
A
#
# COMPACT_ATOMS: atom_id res chain seq x y z
N MET A 1 -8.93 8.42 -2.95
CA MET A 1 -8.92 7.28 -3.88
C MET A 1 -8.19 6.11 -3.24
N PHE A 2 -8.77 4.91 -3.28
CA PHE A 2 -8.09 3.69 -2.84
C PHE A 2 -7.79 2.81 -4.06
N ILE A 3 -6.54 2.39 -4.19
CA ILE A 3 -6.02 1.59 -5.30
C ILE A 3 -5.66 0.20 -4.76
N ASN A 4 -6.15 -0.85 -5.43
CA ASN A 4 -6.13 -2.21 -4.89
C ASN A 4 -4.81 -2.96 -5.11
N SER A 5 -3.85 -2.39 -5.84
CA SER A 5 -2.55 -3.02 -6.11
C SER A 5 -1.54 -1.99 -6.57
N ILE A 6 -0.26 -2.31 -6.40
CA ILE A 6 0.83 -1.44 -6.86
C ILE A 6 0.82 -1.26 -8.38
N ARG A 7 0.41 -2.30 -9.14
CA ARG A 7 0.34 -2.24 -10.61
C ARG A 7 -0.70 -1.26 -11.12
N ALA A 8 -1.88 -1.26 -10.51
CA ALA A 8 -2.91 -0.26 -10.83
C ALA A 8 -2.44 1.14 -10.43
N PHE A 9 -1.69 1.24 -9.33
CA PHE A 9 -1.16 2.52 -8.86
C PHE A 9 -0.09 3.10 -9.79
N GLU A 10 0.82 2.28 -10.32
CA GLU A 10 1.80 2.68 -11.34
C GLU A 10 1.13 3.34 -12.55
N GLY A 11 0.04 2.75 -13.05
CA GLY A 11 -0.71 3.31 -14.19
C GLY A 11 -1.47 4.60 -13.87
N ILE A 12 -1.88 4.81 -12.61
CA ILE A 12 -2.49 6.08 -12.19
C ILE A 12 -1.39 7.16 -12.08
N VAL A 13 -0.25 6.82 -11.48
CA VAL A 13 0.88 7.73 -11.35
C VAL A 13 1.38 8.17 -12.72
N SER A 14 1.40 7.30 -13.73
CA SER A 14 1.81 7.68 -15.10
C SER A 14 0.94 8.75 -15.74
N GLU A 15 -0.31 8.91 -15.30
CA GLU A 15 -1.18 10.01 -15.75
C GLU A 15 -1.03 11.24 -14.84
N PHE A 16 -0.80 11.03 -13.54
CA PHE A 16 -0.71 12.10 -12.55
C PHE A 16 0.55 12.95 -12.68
N VAL A 17 1.64 12.41 -13.24
CA VAL A 17 2.87 13.19 -13.51
C VAL A 17 2.67 14.39 -14.45
N HIS A 18 1.52 14.46 -15.13
CA HIS A 18 1.16 15.57 -16.00
C HIS A 18 0.29 16.63 -15.31
N LEU A 19 -0.13 16.39 -14.06
CA LEU A 19 -0.99 17.29 -13.31
C LEU A 19 -0.14 18.22 -12.41
N PRO A 20 -0.62 19.46 -12.16
CA PRO A 20 0.00 20.33 -11.18
C PRO A 20 -0.20 19.78 -9.75
N SER A 21 0.73 20.06 -8.85
CA SER A 21 0.71 19.56 -7.46
C SER A 21 -0.58 19.90 -6.69
N GLU A 22 -1.17 21.04 -7.01
CA GLU A 22 -2.40 21.60 -6.45
C GLU A 22 -3.62 20.69 -6.73
N ALA A 23 -3.55 19.85 -7.77
CA ALA A 23 -4.60 18.90 -8.11
C ALA A 23 -4.81 17.84 -7.01
N PHE A 24 -3.83 17.64 -6.14
CA PHE A 24 -3.85 16.59 -5.11
C PHE A 24 -4.25 17.10 -3.72
N GLU A 25 -4.33 18.43 -3.50
CA GLU A 25 -4.49 19.03 -2.16
C GLU A 25 -5.78 18.60 -1.43
N GLN A 26 -6.86 18.31 -2.16
CA GLN A 26 -8.14 17.89 -1.59
C GLN A 26 -8.37 16.37 -1.65
N SER A 27 -7.34 15.61 -2.00
CA SER A 27 -7.44 14.17 -2.20
C SER A 27 -6.62 13.38 -1.18
N VAL A 28 -7.21 12.32 -0.65
CA VAL A 28 -6.50 11.33 0.17
C VAL A 28 -6.25 10.09 -0.68
N PHE A 29 -4.99 9.63 -0.76
CA PHE A 29 -4.60 8.45 -1.52
C PHE A 29 -4.27 7.27 -0.60
N GLY A 30 -4.72 6.09 -1.01
CA GLY A 30 -4.39 4.82 -0.38
C GLY A 30 -4.07 3.77 -1.42
N CYS A 31 -3.05 2.94 -1.19
CA CYS A 31 -2.67 1.85 -2.07
C CYS A 31 -2.49 0.56 -1.27
N TYR A 32 -3.09 -0.52 -1.75
CA TYR A 32 -2.74 -1.86 -1.31
C TYR A 32 -1.49 -2.33 -2.07
N ASP A 33 -0.68 -3.16 -1.43
CA ASP A 33 0.72 -3.46 -1.78
C ASP A 33 1.65 -2.31 -1.39
N TYR A 34 2.34 -2.50 -0.25
CA TYR A 34 3.34 -1.54 0.20
C TYR A 34 4.53 -1.50 -0.75
N ASP A 35 4.82 -0.30 -1.25
CA ASP A 35 6.01 -0.01 -2.03
C ASP A 35 6.73 1.21 -1.43
N PRO A 36 8.01 1.10 -1.03
CA PRO A 36 8.75 2.23 -0.47
C PRO A 36 8.91 3.41 -1.44
N PHE A 37 8.76 3.21 -2.76
CA PHE A 37 8.88 4.27 -3.75
C PHE A 37 7.75 5.30 -3.70
N ALA A 38 6.60 4.97 -3.10
CA ALA A 38 5.54 5.96 -2.88
C ALA A 38 6.01 7.15 -2.03
N ALA A 39 7.11 7.00 -1.29
CA ALA A 39 7.68 8.09 -0.51
C ALA A 39 8.32 9.22 -1.32
N PHE A 40 8.54 9.00 -2.62
CA PHE A 40 9.09 9.98 -3.55
C PHE A 40 8.01 10.71 -4.37
N LEU A 41 6.74 10.40 -4.15
CA LEU A 41 5.63 11.09 -4.83
C LEU A 41 5.39 12.47 -4.21
N GLU A 42 4.86 13.39 -5.03
CA GLU A 42 4.54 14.76 -4.61
C GLU A 42 3.35 14.84 -3.65
N PHE A 43 2.57 13.76 -3.52
CA PHE A 43 1.42 13.67 -2.65
C PHE A 43 1.54 12.46 -1.69
N PRO A 44 0.99 12.57 -0.47
CA PRO A 44 1.06 11.49 0.51
C PRO A 44 0.17 10.31 0.11
N VAL A 45 0.66 9.09 0.34
CA VAL A 45 -0.07 7.85 0.06
C VAL A 45 -0.03 6.95 1.29
N HIS A 46 -1.21 6.62 1.83
CA HIS A 46 -1.35 5.57 2.84
C HIS A 46 -1.15 4.22 2.15
N MET A 47 -0.44 3.30 2.79
CA MET A 47 -0.17 2.00 2.17
C MET A 47 -0.59 0.85 3.06
N VAL A 48 -1.09 -0.22 2.46
CA VAL A 48 -1.40 -1.46 3.17
C VAL A 48 -0.33 -2.49 2.82
N ARG A 49 0.49 -2.85 3.81
CA ARG A 49 1.53 -3.88 3.67
C ARG A 49 0.94 -5.24 3.99
N GLN A 50 0.94 -6.14 3.02
CA GLN A 50 0.64 -7.54 3.27
C GLN A 50 1.73 -8.15 4.17
N ASN A 51 1.33 -8.90 5.18
CA ASN A 51 2.26 -9.72 5.96
C ASN A 51 2.57 -11.01 5.19
N SER A 52 3.32 -10.88 4.09
CA SER A 52 3.69 -12.00 3.21
C SER A 52 4.48 -13.07 3.96
N ASN A 53 5.32 -12.67 4.91
CA ASN A 53 6.06 -13.60 5.77
C ASN A 53 5.11 -14.50 6.57
N GLN A 54 4.11 -13.92 7.23
CA GLN A 54 3.14 -14.69 8.00
C GLN A 54 2.22 -15.52 7.10
N LEU A 55 1.80 -15.00 5.94
CA LEU A 55 1.02 -15.76 4.96
C LEU A 55 1.77 -17.03 4.51
N ILE A 56 3.05 -16.89 4.15
CA ILE A 56 3.89 -18.01 3.71
C ILE A 56 4.10 -19.00 4.86
N ALA A 57 4.48 -18.53 6.05
CA ALA A 57 4.68 -19.39 7.22
C ALA A 57 3.42 -20.19 7.56
N THR A 58 2.26 -19.52 7.62
CA THR A 58 0.95 -20.15 7.88
C THR A 58 0.61 -21.20 6.82
N ALA A 59 0.91 -20.94 5.55
CA ALA A 59 0.66 -21.89 4.47
C ALA A 59 1.52 -23.15 4.61
N PHE A 60 2.80 -23.02 4.96
CA PHE A 60 3.68 -24.17 5.20
C PHE A 60 3.25 -24.96 6.44
N GLU A 61 2.90 -24.29 7.53
CA GLU A 61 2.35 -24.94 8.73
C GLU A 61 1.09 -25.75 8.41
N LEU A 62 0.19 -25.20 7.57
CA LEU A 62 -1.02 -25.90 7.16
C LEU A 62 -0.70 -27.16 6.33
N VAL A 63 0.26 -27.08 5.39
CA VAL A 63 0.71 -28.23 4.61
C VAL A 63 1.31 -29.31 5.51
N ASP A 64 2.15 -28.93 6.47
CA ASP A 64 2.81 -29.86 7.39
C ASP A 64 1.84 -30.47 8.41
N SER A 65 0.75 -29.78 8.75
CA SER A 65 -0.26 -30.26 9.70
C SER A 65 -1.06 -31.48 9.23
N GLY A 66 -1.08 -31.74 7.92
CA GLY A 66 -1.87 -32.81 7.32
C GLY A 66 -3.39 -32.60 7.37
N VAL A 67 -3.86 -31.40 7.74
CA VAL A 67 -5.29 -31.03 7.71
C VAL A 67 -5.79 -31.04 6.27
N THR A 68 -6.82 -31.84 6.00
CA THR A 68 -7.45 -31.94 4.66
C THR A 68 -8.80 -31.24 4.58
N ASP A 69 -9.38 -30.88 5.73
CA ASP A 69 -10.64 -30.13 5.77
C ASP A 69 -10.40 -28.68 5.32
N PRO A 70 -11.35 -28.07 4.58
CA PRO A 70 -11.24 -26.66 4.22
C PRO A 70 -11.19 -25.76 5.46
N VAL A 71 -10.15 -24.94 5.56
CA VAL A 71 -9.99 -23.93 6.63
C VAL A 71 -9.87 -22.54 6.02
N LEU A 72 -10.37 -21.53 6.74
CA LEU A 72 -10.16 -20.12 6.44
C LEU A 72 -9.24 -19.55 7.52
N ILE A 73 -8.02 -19.19 7.13
CA ILE A 73 -7.06 -18.51 8.01
C ILE A 73 -6.85 -17.10 7.46
N GLN A 74 -7.09 -16.10 8.30
CA GLN A 74 -6.89 -14.69 7.96
C GLN A 74 -5.59 -14.19 8.57
N VAL A 75 -4.79 -13.51 7.76
CA VAL A 75 -3.55 -12.85 8.18
C VAL A 75 -3.75 -11.35 8.00
N ASP A 76 -3.69 -10.62 9.11
CA ASP A 76 -3.92 -9.19 9.10
C ASP A 76 -2.74 -8.45 8.41
N PRO A 77 -3.05 -7.47 7.53
CA PRO A 77 -2.05 -6.59 6.97
C PRO A 77 -1.69 -5.46 7.96
N GLU A 78 -0.64 -4.72 7.64
CA GLU A 78 -0.20 -3.55 8.39
C GLU A 78 -0.57 -2.27 7.61
N LEU A 79 -1.26 -1.32 8.26
CA LEU A 79 -1.46 0.02 7.71
C LEU A 79 -0.20 0.85 7.94
N ILE A 80 0.40 1.30 6.84
CA ILE A 80 1.58 2.15 6.82
C ILE A 80 1.13 3.58 6.58
N PRO A 81 1.43 4.53 7.50
CA PRO A 81 1.14 5.93 7.28
C PRO A 81 2.01 6.46 6.12
N PRO A 82 1.58 7.57 5.48
CA PRO A 82 2.37 8.20 4.43
C PRO A 82 3.77 8.52 4.93
N ARG A 83 4.76 8.27 4.08
CA ARG A 83 6.14 8.70 4.29
C ARG A 83 6.43 9.60 3.11
N THR A 84 6.62 10.90 3.29
CA THR A 84 6.93 11.79 2.16
C THR A 84 8.33 12.34 2.38
N VAL A 85 9.28 11.98 1.50
CA VAL A 85 10.66 12.48 1.58
C VAL A 85 10.73 13.93 1.09
N TYR A 86 9.77 14.34 0.26
CA TYR A 86 9.61 15.71 -0.18
C TYR A 86 8.95 16.56 0.92
N ASN A 87 9.74 17.45 1.54
CA ASN A 87 9.22 18.54 2.38
C ASN A 87 8.66 19.65 1.48
N GLY A 88 7.54 19.37 0.82
CA GLY A 88 6.69 20.40 0.25
C GLY A 88 6.06 21.27 1.35
N PRO A 89 5.46 22.42 1.03
CA PRO A 89 4.88 23.36 2.00
C PRO A 89 3.79 22.75 2.93
N PHE A 90 3.36 21.51 2.67
CA PHE A 90 2.29 20.82 3.38
C PHE A 90 2.74 19.56 4.14
N SER A 91 4.05 19.34 4.33
CA SER A 91 4.58 18.16 5.04
C SER A 91 4.15 18.04 6.51
N GLN A 92 3.46 19.04 7.07
CA GLN A 92 2.95 19.06 8.45
C GLN A 92 1.47 18.66 8.58
N LEU A 93 0.79 18.30 7.49
CA LEU A 93 -0.63 17.91 7.51
C LEU A 93 -0.87 16.38 7.48
N GLY A 94 0.21 15.57 7.55
CA GLY A 94 0.16 14.11 7.59
C GLY A 94 0.27 13.54 9.00
#